data_AF-A0A0B0IEV9-F1
#
_entry.id   AF-A0A0B0IEV9-F1
#
_cell.length_a   1.000
_cell.length_b   1.000
_cell.length_c   1.000
_cell.angle_alpha   90.00
_cell.angle_beta   90.00
_cell.angle_gamma   90.00
#
_symmetry.space_group_name_H-M   'P 1'
#
loop_
_entity.id
_entity.type
_entity.pdbx_description
1 polymer ?
#
loop_
_entity_poly.entity_id
_entity_poly.type
_entity_poly.pdbx_seq_one_letter_code
_entity_poly.pdbx_strand_id
1 'polypeptide(L)' 'MNHNMDYDRDGDREDALFSDHVMNALKSSLEQEEEMMRNYLILAERIHDNDVLKTRLENFAEGNAKRSRQLLSELSTNE' A
#
# COMPACT_ATOMS: atom_id res chain seq x y z
N MET A 1 -11.84 -53.23 -5.62
CA MET A 1 -11.10 -52.40 -4.64
C MET A 1 -10.88 -51.06 -5.31
N ASN A 2 -11.53 -50.01 -4.78
CA ASN A 2 -11.61 -48.69 -5.40
C ASN A 2 -10.41 -47.86 -4.92
N HIS A 3 -9.46 -47.59 -5.81
CA HIS A 3 -8.29 -46.73 -5.56
C HIS A 3 -8.42 -45.46 -6.41
N ASN A 4 -9.55 -44.77 -6.30
CA ASN A 4 -9.60 -43.36 -6.69
C ASN A 4 -9.07 -42.57 -5.50
N MET A 5 -7.75 -42.40 -5.51
CA MET A 5 -7.07 -41.32 -4.79
C MET A 5 -7.51 -40.00 -5.43
N ASP A 6 -8.69 -39.50 -5.06
CA ASP A 6 -9.07 -38.11 -5.32
C ASP A 6 -8.35 -37.26 -4.27
N TYR A 7 -7.08 -36.96 -4.56
CA TYR A 7 -6.23 -36.02 -3.82
C TYR A 7 -6.35 -34.60 -4.39
N ASP A 8 -7.47 -34.24 -5.03
CA ASP A 8 -7.63 -32.96 -5.71
C ASP A 8 -8.79 -32.17 -5.12
N ARG A 9 -8.63 -31.60 -3.91
CA ARG A 9 -9.51 -30.51 -3.46
C ARG A 9 -8.92 -29.52 -2.46
N ASP A 10 -7.59 -29.38 -2.43
CA ASP A 10 -6.94 -28.46 -1.50
C ASP A 10 -6.20 -27.31 -2.22
N GLY A 11 -6.16 -27.33 -3.56
CA GLY A 11 -5.43 -26.34 -4.38
C GLY A 11 -6.01 -24.92 -4.39
N ASP A 12 -7.30 -24.75 -4.09
CA ASP A 12 -7.97 -23.44 -4.19
C ASP A 12 -7.86 -22.59 -2.90
N ARG A 13 -7.38 -23.16 -1.79
CA ARG A 13 -7.46 -22.51 -0.47
C ARG A 13 -6.22 -21.67 -0.13
N GLU A 14 -5.06 -22.04 -0.65
CA GLU A 14 -3.81 -21.28 -0.40
C GLU A 14 -3.76 -19.98 -1.22
N ASP A 15 -4.26 -19.98 -2.46
CA ASP A 15 -4.28 -18.78 -3.32
C ASP A 15 -5.19 -17.67 -2.78
N ALA A 16 -6.34 -18.03 -2.20
CA ALA A 16 -7.23 -17.06 -1.56
C ALA A 16 -6.57 -16.40 -0.33
N LEU A 17 -5.88 -17.17 0.50
CA LEU A 17 -5.15 -16.64 1.66
C LEU A 17 -3.95 -15.76 1.23
N PHE A 18 -3.28 -16.13 0.14
CA PHE A 18 -2.20 -15.34 -0.45
C PHE A 18 -2.72 -14.00 -0.97
N SER A 19 -3.86 -14.01 -1.67
CA SER A 19 -4.55 -12.81 -2.15
C SER A 19 -4.96 -11.87 -1.01
N ASP A 20 -5.57 -12.41 0.06
CA ASP A 20 -5.96 -11.62 1.23
C ASP A 20 -4.77 -10.98 1.93
N HIS A 21 -3.65 -11.72 2.06
CA HIS A 21 -2.43 -11.19 2.64
C HIS A 21 -1.86 -10.03 1.80
N VAL A 22 -1.82 -10.18 0.48
CA VAL A 22 -1.36 -9.11 -0.44
C VAL A 22 -2.27 -7.89 -0.33
N MET A 23 -3.59 -8.07 -0.34
CA MET A 23 -4.55 -6.96 -0.22
C MET A 23 -4.42 -6.23 1.12
N ASN A 24 -4.22 -6.95 2.22
CA ASN A 24 -3.99 -6.35 3.52
C ASN A 24 -2.66 -5.57 3.57
N ALA A 25 -1.60 -6.09 2.94
CA ALA A 25 -0.33 -5.40 2.83
C ALA A 25 -0.44 -4.10 2.00
N LEU A 26 -1.23 -4.11 0.91
CA LEU A 26 -1.48 -2.93 0.09
C LEU A 26 -2.30 -1.87 0.84
N LYS A 27 -3.32 -2.28 1.61
CA LYS A 27 -4.09 -1.38 2.48
C LYS A 27 -3.22 -0.74 3.56
N SER A 28 -2.39 -1.55 4.24
CA SER A 28 -1.46 -1.02 5.24
C SER A 28 -0.43 -0.07 4.61
N SER A 29 0.05 -0.36 3.41
CA SER A 29 0.96 0.53 2.68
C SER A 29 0.28 1.86 2.32
N LEU A 30 -1.00 1.83 1.93
CA LEU A 30 -1.76 3.06 1.63
C LEU A 30 -1.86 3.96 2.87
N GLU A 31 -2.20 3.38 4.02
CA GLU A 31 -2.27 4.11 5.29
C GLU A 31 -0.92 4.76 5.66
N GLN A 32 0.18 4.03 5.47
CA GLN A 32 1.53 4.55 5.71
C GLN A 32 1.88 5.70 4.75
N GLU A 33 1.54 5.59 3.47
CA GLU A 33 1.77 6.67 2.50
C GLU A 33 1.01 7.95 2.88
N GLU A 34 -0.24 7.84 3.32
CA GLU A 34 -1.04 8.98 3.77
C GLU A 34 -0.52 9.59 5.08
N GLU A 35 -0.05 8.77 6.01
CA GLU A 35 0.59 9.25 7.24
C GLU A 35 1.90 10.00 6.94
N MET A 36 2.79 9.42 6.13
CA MET A 36 4.04 10.06 5.73
C MET A 36 3.79 11.38 5.01
N MET A 37 2.83 11.42 4.08
CA MET A 37 2.44 12.64 3.38
C MET A 37 2.06 13.76 4.37
N ARG A 38 1.15 13.46 5.31
CA ARG A 38 0.72 14.43 6.32
C ARG A 38 1.88 14.90 7.19
N ASN A 39 2.74 13.98 7.62
CA ASN A 39 3.90 14.30 8.43
C ASN A 39 4.86 15.25 7.70
N TYR A 40 5.16 14.99 6.42
CA TYR A 40 6.04 15.86 5.65
C TYR A 40 5.46 17.24 5.40
N LEU A 41 4.15 17.36 5.15
CA LEU A 41 3.48 18.66 5.01
C LEU A 41 3.55 19.47 6.31
N ILE A 42 3.25 18.84 7.46
CA ILE A 42 3.34 19.49 8.78
C ILE A 42 4.78 19.95 9.06
N LEU A 43 5.78 19.12 8.73
CA LEU A 43 7.18 19.50 8.90
C LEU A 43 7.60 20.64 7.98
N ALA A 44 7.15 20.63 6.71
CA ALA A 44 7.42 21.69 5.75
C ALA A 44 6.85 23.04 6.21
N GLU A 45 5.64 23.05 6.79
CA GLU A 45 5.01 24.25 7.36
C GLU A 45 5.79 24.84 8.54
N ARG A 46 6.46 24.00 9.33
CA ARG A 46 7.23 24.40 10.52
C ARG A 46 8.64 24.90 10.20
N ILE A 47 9.14 24.66 8.99
CA ILE A 47 10.47 25.09 8.58
C ILE A 47 10.38 26.50 7.99
N HIS A 48 11.04 27.44 8.65
CA HIS A 48 11.07 28.85 8.24
C HIS A 48 12.43 29.30 7.71
N ASP A 49 13.53 28.67 8.17
CA ASP A 49 14.90 29.12 7.88
C ASP A 49 15.65 28.22 6.89
N ASN A 50 14.96 27.28 6.24
CA ASN A 50 15.58 26.33 5.32
C ASN A 50 14.63 25.96 4.17
N ASP A 51 14.55 26.85 3.19
CA ASP A 51 13.71 26.68 2.00
C ASP A 51 14.04 25.40 1.22
N VAL A 52 15.32 24.99 1.18
CA VAL A 52 15.74 23.77 0.48
C VAL A 52 15.14 22.53 1.15
N LEU A 53 15.17 22.46 2.48
CA LEU A 53 14.58 21.33 3.21
C LEU A 53 13.05 21.36 3.11
N LYS A 54 12.43 22.54 3.19
CA LYS A 54 10.99 22.71 2.99
C LYS A 54 10.54 22.15 1.65
N THR A 55 11.16 22.57 0.54
CA THR A 55 10.84 22.06 -0.80
C THR A 55 11.06 20.55 -0.91
N ARG A 56 12.09 19.99 -0.27
CA ARG A 56 12.29 18.53 -0.26
C ARG A 56 11.18 17.79 0.45
N LEU A 57 10.68 18.31 1.57
CA LEU A 57 9.56 17.72 2.30
C LEU A 57 8.26 17.79 1.48
N GLU A 58 8.00 18.92 0.82
CA GLU A 58 6.87 19.07 -0.11
C GLU A 58 6.96 18.05 -1.26
N ASN A 59 8.13 17.86 -1.85
CA ASN A 59 8.37 16.86 -2.89
C ASN A 59 8.16 15.43 -2.39
N PHE A 60 8.55 15.12 -1.14
CA PHE A 60 8.27 13.82 -0.55
C PHE A 60 6.76 13.60 -0.40
N ALA A 61 6.04 14.59 0.12
CA ALA A 61 4.58 14.54 0.25
C ALA A 61 3.88 14.35 -1.10
N GLU A 62 4.32 15.03 -2.16
CA GLU A 62 3.79 14.82 -3.51
C GLU A 62 4.05 13.38 -4.01
N GLY A 63 5.25 12.86 -3.72
CA GLY A 63 5.60 11.48 -4.00
C GLY A 63 4.70 10.48 -3.29
N ASN A 64 4.40 10.71 -2.00
CA ASN A 64 3.45 9.90 -1.24
C ASN A 64 2.05 9.96 -1.87
N ALA A 65 1.56 11.16 -2.21
CA ALA A 65 0.26 11.33 -2.84
C ALA A 65 0.14 10.56 -4.17
N LYS A 66 1.21 10.53 -4.97
CA LYS A 66 1.26 9.74 -6.20
C LYS A 66 1.15 8.24 -5.91
N ARG A 67 1.89 7.73 -4.92
CA ARG A 67 1.86 6.30 -4.55
C ARG A 67 0.51 5.92 -3.94
N SER A 68 -0.10 6.76 -3.11
CA SER A 68 -1.46 6.55 -2.59
C SER A 68 -2.48 6.39 -3.72
N ARG A 69 -2.42 7.23 -4.77
CA ARG A 69 -3.30 7.09 -5.95
C ARG A 69 -3.07 5.78 -6.70
N GLN A 70 -1.82 5.35 -6.84
CA GLN A 70 -1.49 4.07 -7.48
C GLN A 70 -2.04 2.90 -6.64
N LEU A 71 -1.80 2.90 -5.32
CA LEU A 71 -2.33 1.88 -4.41
C LEU A 71 -3.86 1.82 -4.42
N LEU A 72 -4.53 2.98 -4.41
CA LEU A 72 -5.99 3.05 -4.53
C LEU A 72 -6.49 2.42 -5.84
N SER A 73 -5.80 2.68 -6.96
CA SER A 73 -6.13 2.07 -8.25
C SER A 73 -5.98 0.55 -8.22
N GLU A 74 -4.92 0.02 -7.61
CA GLU A 74 -4.73 -1.43 -7.47
C GLU A 74 -5.78 -2.03 -6.54
N LEU A 75 -6.11 -1.36 -5.44
CA LEU A 75 -7.13 -1.82 -4.50
C LEU A 75 -8.53 -1.82 -5.14
N SER A 76 -8.87 -0.83 -5.96
CA SER A 76 -10.16 -0.75 -6.66
C SER A 76 -10.28 -1.70 -7.85
N THR A 77 -9.15 -2.13 -8.43
CA THR A 77 -9.14 -3.10 -9.54
C THR A 77 -9.31 -4.53 -9.03
N ASN A 78 -9.06 -4.76 -7.73
CA ASN A 78 -9.18 -6.05 -7.06
C ASN A 78 -10.46 -6.15 -6.18
N GLU A 79 -11.42 -5.24 -6.33
CA GLU A 79 -12.78 -5.32 -5.76
C GLU A 79 -13.79 -5.84 -6.80
#